data_AF-A0A3C1PF02-F1
#
_entry.id   AF-A0A3C1PF02-F1
#
_cell.length_a   1.000
_cell.length_b   1.000
_cell.length_c   1.000
_cell.angle_alpha   90.00
_cell.angle_beta   90.00
_cell.angle_gamma   90.00
#
_symmetry.space_group_name_H-M   'P 1'
#
loop_
_entity.id
_entity.type
_entity.pdbx_description
1 polymer ?
#
loop_
_entity_poly.entity_id
_entity_poly.type
_entity_poly.pdbx_seq_one_letter_code
_entity_poly.pdbx_strand_id
1 'polypeptide(L)'
;MSSFLIISDLSYLQPITESNIVLGGGSVSASTNTITATGLGYAIAGAGAGAIGQTTYTNAQTKTTVKNLSFLNYSKATATATAYAQTGNKTASSQSSDTSISIVVTNP
;
A
#
# COMPACT_ATOMS: atom_id res chain seq x y z
N MET A 1 29.94 9.50 20.69
CA MET A 1 28.87 9.93 21.62
C MET A 1 27.55 9.39 21.09
N SER A 2 26.83 8.60 21.88
CA SER A 2 25.48 8.14 21.54
C SER A 2 24.46 9.01 22.28
N SER A 3 23.57 9.67 21.55
CA SER A 3 22.48 10.44 22.13
C SER A 3 21.33 9.49 22.47
N PHE A 4 20.84 9.51 23.71
CA PHE A 4 19.63 8.80 24.10
C PHE A 4 18.42 9.72 23.93
N LEU A 5 17.41 9.28 23.18
CA LEU A 5 16.10 9.92 23.15
C LEU A 5 15.24 9.29 24.25
N ILE A 6 15.02 10.02 25.34
CA ILE A 6 14.10 9.61 26.41
C ILE A 6 12.76 10.30 26.13
N ILE A 7 11.74 9.51 25.78
CA ILE A 7 10.36 9.99 25.63
C ILE A 7 9.63 9.58 26.91
N SER A 8 9.48 10.50 27.86
CA SER A 8 8.90 10.18 29.16
C SER A 8 7.38 10.23 29.17
N ASP A 9 6.75 11.15 28.43
CA ASP A 9 5.29 11.33 28.46
C ASP A 9 4.78 11.89 27.12
N LEU A 10 4.37 11.02 26.20
CA LEU A 10 3.49 11.42 25.09
C LEU A 10 2.10 10.89 25.37
N SER A 11 1.11 11.78 25.39
CA SER A 11 -0.30 11.39 25.40
C SER A 11 -0.54 10.40 24.26
N TYR A 12 -1.30 9.35 24.53
CA TYR A 12 -1.70 8.39 23.50
C TYR A 12 -2.37 9.15 22.35
N LEU A 13 -1.74 9.15 21.18
CA LEU A 13 -2.30 9.79 19.99
C LEU A 13 -3.50 8.97 19.52
N GLN A 14 -4.62 9.64 19.24
CA GLN A 14 -5.79 8.99 18.69
C GLN A 14 -5.43 8.35 17.34
N PRO A 15 -5.70 7.05 17.14
CA PRO A 15 -5.52 6.42 15.84
C PRO A 15 -6.45 7.08 14.83
N ILE A 16 -5.90 7.52 13.70
CA ILE A 16 -6.68 7.99 12.56
C ILE A 16 -6.88 6.78 11.67
N THR A 17 -8.07 6.19 11.74
CA THR A 17 -8.44 5.06 10.87
C THR A 17 -8.49 5.57 9.42
N GLU A 18 -7.88 4.81 8.50
CA GLU A 18 -7.96 5.02 7.03
C GLU A 18 -7.20 6.20 6.41
N SER A 19 -6.33 6.92 7.13
CA SER A 19 -5.46 7.89 6.46
C SER A 19 -4.33 7.20 5.71
N ASN A 20 -4.52 7.04 4.40
CA ASN A 20 -3.50 6.64 3.44
C ASN A 20 -2.43 7.70 3.17
N ILE A 21 -2.42 8.79 3.95
CA ILE A 21 -1.54 9.94 3.82
C ILE A 21 -0.71 10.08 5.10
N VAL A 22 0.60 10.11 4.94
CA VAL A 22 1.58 10.42 5.99
C VAL A 22 2.12 11.82 5.76
N LEU A 23 2.10 12.65 6.81
CA LEU A 23 2.60 14.02 6.79
C LEU A 23 3.96 14.11 7.50
N GLY A 24 4.97 14.63 6.81
CA GLY A 24 6.36 14.73 7.28
C GLY A 24 6.71 16.10 7.87
N GLY A 25 5.72 16.86 8.34
CA GLY A 25 5.81 18.31 8.54
C GLY A 25 5.27 19.05 7.31
N GLY A 26 4.60 20.19 7.50
CA GLY A 26 3.58 20.78 6.60
C GLY A 26 3.90 21.04 5.12
N SER A 27 5.10 20.70 4.65
CA SER A 27 5.54 20.78 3.25
C SER A 27 5.95 19.42 2.65
N VAL A 28 5.77 18.31 3.37
CA VAL A 28 6.14 16.95 2.94
C VAL A 28 4.98 15.99 3.16
N SER A 29 4.59 15.25 2.13
CA SER A 29 3.56 14.21 2.25
C SER A 29 3.87 13.00 1.39
N ALA A 30 3.42 11.83 1.83
CA ALA A 30 3.45 10.58 1.08
C ALA A 30 2.11 9.88 1.21
N SER A 31 1.55 9.40 0.10
CA SER A 31 0.28 8.70 0.08
C SER A 31 0.28 7.47 -0.81
N THR A 32 -0.47 6.45 -0.42
CA THR A 32 -0.56 5.18 -1.17
C THR A 32 -1.97 4.62 -1.10
N ASN A 33 -2.47 4.05 -2.20
CA ASN A 33 -3.75 3.35 -2.23
C ASN A 33 -3.61 2.05 -3.04
N THR A 34 -4.20 0.96 -2.57
CA THR A 34 -4.24 -0.33 -3.25
C THR A 34 -5.63 -0.93 -3.17
N ILE A 35 -6.08 -1.52 -4.27
CA ILE A 35 -7.34 -2.24 -4.38
C ILE A 35 -7.13 -3.54 -5.16
N THR A 36 -7.74 -4.62 -4.69
CA THR A 36 -7.82 -5.89 -5.40
C THR A 36 -9.22 -6.46 -5.33
N ALA A 37 -9.60 -7.18 -6.38
CA ALA A 37 -10.82 -7.98 -6.40
C ALA A 37 -10.63 -9.20 -7.31
N THR A 38 -11.24 -10.32 -6.95
CA THR A 38 -11.17 -11.56 -7.75
C THR A 38 -12.53 -12.25 -7.79
N GLY A 39 -12.71 -13.08 -8.81
CA GLY A 39 -13.85 -13.99 -8.92
C GLY A 39 -13.64 -14.98 -10.06
N LEU A 40 -14.71 -15.71 -10.41
CA LEU A 40 -14.66 -16.71 -11.47
C LEU A 40 -14.26 -16.06 -12.80
N GLY A 41 -13.08 -16.40 -13.30
CA GLY A 41 -12.58 -15.91 -14.59
C GLY A 41 -12.06 -14.47 -14.61
N TYR A 42 -11.97 -13.77 -13.46
CA TYR A 42 -11.44 -12.40 -13.41
C TYR A 42 -10.57 -12.11 -12.18
N ALA A 43 -9.65 -11.15 -12.37
CA ALA A 43 -8.81 -10.57 -11.33
C ALA A 43 -8.55 -9.08 -11.64
N ILE A 44 -8.76 -8.21 -10.66
CA ILE A 44 -8.63 -6.75 -10.74
C ILE A 44 -7.61 -6.32 -9.70
N ALA A 45 -6.65 -5.47 -10.09
CA ALA A 45 -5.67 -4.87 -9.20
C ALA A 45 -5.47 -3.40 -9.58
N GLY A 46 -5.45 -2.51 -8.59
CA GLY A 46 -5.14 -1.10 -8.73
C GLY A 46 -4.16 -0.66 -7.64
N ALA A 47 -3.19 0.17 -8.01
CA ALA A 47 -2.21 0.74 -7.09
C ALA A 47 -1.96 2.21 -7.47
N GLY A 48 -1.86 3.07 -6.47
CA GLY A 48 -1.55 4.49 -6.63
C GLY A 48 -0.59 4.95 -5.54
N ALA A 49 0.36 5.82 -5.90
CA ALA A 49 1.32 6.41 -4.98
C ALA A 49 1.49 7.91 -5.31
N GLY A 50 1.54 8.75 -4.29
CA GLY A 50 1.76 10.19 -4.40
C GLY A 50 2.77 10.67 -3.37
N ALA A 51 3.65 11.60 -3.76
CA ALA A 51 4.68 12.14 -2.89
C ALA A 51 4.91 13.63 -3.19
N ILE A 52 5.02 14.45 -2.15
CA ILE A 52 5.30 15.89 -2.25
C ILE A 52 6.51 16.21 -1.40
N GLY A 53 7.57 16.73 -2.02
CA GLY A 53 8.83 17.11 -1.38
C GLY A 53 9.89 17.50 -2.41
N GLN A 54 11.09 17.89 -1.95
CA GLN A 54 12.25 18.16 -2.83
C GLN A 54 12.80 16.88 -3.47
N THR A 55 12.82 15.78 -2.72
CA THR A 55 13.20 14.46 -3.21
C THR A 55 12.02 13.52 -3.01
N THR A 56 11.57 12.89 -4.08
CA THR A 56 10.41 12.00 -4.06
C THR A 56 10.74 10.66 -4.70
N TYR A 57 10.11 9.62 -4.20
CA TYR A 57 10.11 8.30 -4.80
C TYR A 57 8.69 7.73 -4.70
N THR A 58 8.18 7.23 -5.82
CA THR A 58 6.89 6.55 -5.88
C THR A 58 7.03 5.29 -6.70
N ASN A 59 6.43 4.20 -6.23
CA ASN A 59 6.38 2.94 -6.93
C ASN A 59 4.99 2.34 -6.74
N ALA A 60 4.35 1.95 -7.84
CA ALA A 60 3.06 1.30 -7.84
C ALA A 60 3.15 0.06 -8.75
N GLN A 61 2.82 -1.10 -8.21
CA GLN A 61 2.91 -2.37 -8.92
C GLN A 61 1.62 -3.15 -8.75
N THR A 62 1.17 -3.75 -9.84
CA THR A 62 -0.01 -4.61 -9.88
C THR A 62 0.32 -5.89 -10.61
N LYS A 63 -0.22 -7.01 -10.14
CA LYS A 63 -0.14 -8.29 -10.84
C LYS A 63 -1.44 -9.05 -10.70
N THR A 64 -1.95 -9.52 -11.81
CA THR A 64 -3.14 -10.37 -11.88
C THR A 64 -2.78 -11.70 -12.51
N THR A 65 -3.51 -12.74 -12.16
CA THR A 65 -3.33 -14.08 -12.71
C THR A 65 -4.69 -14.76 -12.71
N VAL A 66 -5.14 -15.21 -13.88
CA VAL A 66 -6.33 -16.05 -14.04
C VAL A 66 -5.88 -17.32 -14.73
N LYS A 67 -6.27 -18.48 -14.20
CA LYS A 67 -5.96 -19.80 -14.74
C LYS A 67 -7.20 -20.68 -14.68
N ASN A 68 -7.48 -21.36 -15.78
CA ASN A 68 -8.41 -22.48 -15.82
C ASN A 68 -7.56 -23.77 -15.85
N LEU A 69 -7.77 -24.60 -14.84
CA LEU A 69 -7.10 -25.89 -14.63
C LEU A 69 -8.14 -27.01 -14.69
N SER A 70 -8.91 -27.02 -15.78
CA SER A 70 -10.03 -27.93 -16.04
C SER A 70 -11.17 -27.76 -15.03
N PHE A 71 -11.19 -28.55 -13.97
CA PHE A 71 -12.22 -28.50 -12.92
C PHE A 71 -11.99 -27.39 -11.89
N LEU A 72 -10.88 -26.64 -12.02
CA LEU A 72 -10.46 -25.62 -11.06
C LEU A 72 -10.20 -24.30 -11.77
N ASN A 73 -10.92 -23.24 -11.38
CA ASN A 73 -10.64 -21.88 -11.78
C ASN A 73 -9.92 -21.15 -10.65
N TYR A 74 -8.77 -20.56 -10.97
CA TYR A 74 -7.92 -19.83 -10.05
C TYR A 74 -7.77 -18.39 -10.53
N SER A 75 -8.09 -17.43 -9.67
CA SER A 75 -7.87 -16.00 -9.91
C SER A 75 -7.11 -15.38 -8.73
N LYS A 76 -6.05 -14.64 -9.01
CA LYS A 76 -5.27 -13.90 -8.02
C LYS A 76 -5.00 -12.48 -8.51
N ALA A 77 -5.17 -11.52 -7.62
CA ALA A 77 -4.79 -10.13 -7.81
C ALA A 77 -3.89 -9.69 -6.65
N THR A 78 -2.83 -8.97 -6.95
CA THR A 78 -1.91 -8.37 -5.97
C THR A 78 -1.62 -6.94 -6.39
N ALA A 79 -1.65 -6.00 -5.45
CA ALA A 79 -1.31 -4.60 -5.65
C ALA A 79 -0.36 -4.15 -4.54
N THR A 80 0.68 -3.41 -4.87
CA THR A 80 1.60 -2.80 -3.92
C THR A 80 1.87 -1.35 -4.32
N ALA A 81 1.94 -0.46 -3.34
CA ALA A 81 2.30 0.94 -3.54
C ALA A 81 3.26 1.40 -2.45
N THR A 82 4.24 2.20 -2.84
CA THR A 82 5.24 2.83 -1.97
C THR A 82 5.36 4.29 -2.38
N ALA A 83 5.35 5.18 -1.40
CA ALA A 83 5.61 6.60 -1.58
C ALA A 83 6.60 7.07 -0.50
N TYR A 84 7.57 7.88 -0.91
CA TYR A 84 8.54 8.52 -0.04
C TYR A 84 8.74 9.96 -0.50
N ALA A 85 8.86 10.87 0.46
CA ALA A 85 9.14 12.26 0.21
C ALA A 85 10.08 12.84 1.27
N GLN A 86 10.93 13.78 0.85
CA GLN A 86 11.85 14.49 1.71
C GLN A 86 12.04 15.95 1.29
N THR A 87 12.12 16.85 2.27
CA THR A 87 12.52 18.26 2.11
C THR A 87 13.39 18.66 3.29
N GLY A 88 14.69 18.86 3.07
CA GLY A 88 15.65 19.05 4.18
C GLY A 88 15.63 17.87 5.17
N ASN A 89 15.33 18.17 6.44
CA ASN A 89 15.22 17.17 7.53
C ASN A 89 13.80 16.60 7.73
N LYS A 90 12.84 16.98 6.88
CA LYS A 90 11.44 16.53 6.95
C LYS A 90 11.25 15.34 6.01
N THR A 91 10.63 14.28 6.49
CA THR A 91 10.40 13.04 5.74
C THR A 91 8.98 12.52 5.91
N ALA A 92 8.40 11.96 4.85
CA ALA A 92 7.15 11.20 4.88
C ALA A 92 7.33 9.91 4.08
N SER A 93 6.79 8.80 4.58
CA SER A 93 6.82 7.50 3.92
C SER A 93 5.48 6.81 4.11
N SER A 94 4.94 6.23 3.05
CA SER A 94 3.70 5.46 3.04
C SER A 94 3.85 4.20 2.20
N GLN A 95 3.24 3.12 2.66
CA GLN A 95 3.22 1.84 1.95
C GLN A 95 1.85 1.20 2.11
N SER A 96 1.32 0.66 1.02
CA SER A 96 0.10 -0.16 1.04
C SER A 96 0.28 -1.40 0.19
N SER A 97 -0.41 -2.47 0.59
CA SER A 97 -0.47 -3.72 -0.15
C SER A 97 -1.86 -4.32 -0.03
N ASP A 98 -2.33 -4.92 -1.11
CA ASP A 98 -3.59 -5.65 -1.13
C ASP A 98 -3.46 -6.91 -1.99
N THR A 99 -4.17 -7.96 -1.62
CA THR A 99 -4.16 -9.26 -2.30
C THR A 99 -5.50 -9.94 -2.18
N SER A 100 -6.08 -10.28 -3.33
CA SER A 100 -7.31 -11.06 -3.44
C SER A 100 -7.04 -12.37 -4.17
N ILE A 101 -7.66 -13.46 -3.69
CA ILE A 101 -7.56 -14.80 -4.28
C ILE A 101 -8.96 -15.39 -4.34
N SER A 102 -9.34 -15.90 -5.51
CA SER A 102 -10.57 -16.67 -5.71
C SER A 102 -10.22 -18.02 -6.30
N ILE A 103 -10.83 -19.08 -5.76
CA ILE A 103 -10.68 -20.45 -6.22
C ILE A 103 -12.10 -21.02 -6.34
N VAL A 104 -12.46 -21.45 -7.54
CA VAL A 104 -13.78 -22.02 -7.83
C VAL A 104 -13.60 -23.39 -8.43
N VAL A 105 -14.20 -24.40 -7.80
CA VAL A 105 -14.28 -25.76 -8.35
C VAL A 105 -15.55 -25.84 -9.20
N THR A 106 -15.38 -26.09 -10.49
CA THR A 106 -16.49 -26.44 -11.38
C THR A 106 -16.62 -27.96 -11.32
N ASN A 107 -17.64 -28.46 -10.61
CA ASN A 107 -17.96 -29.88 -10.58
C ASN A 107 -18.27 -30.35 -12.01
N PRO A 108 -17.76 -31.52 -12.45
CA PRO A 108 -18.08 -32.08 -13.76
C PRO A 108 -19.56 -32.45 -13.89
#